data_AF-A0A535EIS0-F1
#
_entry.id   AF-A0A535EIS0-F1
#
_cell.length_a   1.000
_cell.length_b   1.000
_cell.length_c   1.000
_cell.angle_alpha   90.00
_cell.angle_beta   90.00
_cell.angle_gamma   90.00
#
_symmetry.space_group_name_H-M   'P 1'
#
loop_
_entity.id
_entity.type
_entity.pdbx_description
1 polymer ?
#
loop_
_entity_poly.entity_id
_entity_poly.type
_entity_poly.pdbx_seq_one_letter_code
_entity_poly.pdbx_strand_id
1 'polypeptide(L)'
;IQAPISTLAMGMAASFATVILMSGTKGKRFALPNSRIHLHQPLIGGRGLSGQASDLEIHANEIIRVKKELNQLIADHTGQPFEKVEKDSDRDFYLSPEEAIEYGIIDAVITQTPVPVGAGTAS
;
A
#
# COMPACT_ATOMS: atom_id res chain seq x y z
N ILE A 1 12.46 6.47 -14.55
CA ILE A 1 11.49 5.78 -15.46
C ILE A 1 10.57 6.85 -16.02
N GLN A 2 10.35 6.90 -17.34
CA GLN A 2 9.47 7.90 -17.97
C GLN A 2 8.06 7.36 -18.31
N ALA A 3 7.92 6.05 -18.46
CA ALA A 3 6.63 5.44 -18.77
C ALA A 3 5.70 5.47 -17.53
N PRO A 4 4.40 5.77 -17.70
CA PRO A 4 3.43 5.72 -16.60
C PRO A 4 3.25 4.28 -16.11
N ILE A 5 3.16 4.11 -14.80
CA ILE A 5 3.08 2.80 -14.13
C ILE A 5 1.63 2.56 -13.71
N SER A 6 1.06 1.46 -14.16
CA SER A 6 -0.23 0.97 -13.64
C SER A 6 0.02 -0.06 -12.55
N THR A 7 -0.72 0.04 -11.45
CA THR A 7 -0.66 -0.91 -10.33
C THR A 7 -2.03 -1.54 -10.12
N LEU A 8 -2.05 -2.83 -9.77
CA LEU A 8 -3.29 -3.59 -9.55
C LEU A 8 -3.14 -4.45 -8.30
N ALA A 9 -4.01 -4.25 -7.32
CA ALA A 9 -4.20 -5.18 -6.22
C ALA A 9 -5.18 -6.29 -6.63
N MET A 10 -4.76 -7.54 -6.46
CA MET A 10 -5.57 -8.74 -6.67
C MET A 10 -5.47 -9.61 -5.42
N GLY A 11 -6.60 -9.86 -4.76
CA GLY A 11 -6.65 -10.60 -3.51
C GLY A 11 -6.27 -9.73 -2.31
N MET A 12 -4.99 -9.43 -2.12
CA MET A 12 -4.55 -8.54 -1.02
C MET A 12 -3.28 -7.77 -1.38
N ALA A 13 -3.29 -6.48 -1.07
CA ALA A 13 -2.08 -5.68 -0.93
C ALA A 13 -1.92 -5.33 0.56
N ALA A 14 -0.88 -5.85 1.19
CA ALA A 14 -0.63 -5.66 2.62
C ALA A 14 0.74 -5.06 2.87
N SER A 15 0.84 -4.20 3.88
CA SER A 15 2.11 -3.60 4.29
C SER A 15 2.78 -2.84 3.14
N PHE A 16 4.05 -3.13 2.88
CA PHE A 16 4.82 -2.53 1.80
C PHE A 16 4.22 -2.77 0.40
N ALA A 17 3.41 -3.82 0.20
CA ALA A 17 2.69 -4.00 -1.05
C ALA A 17 1.65 -2.89 -1.29
N THR A 18 1.04 -2.36 -0.22
CA THR A 18 0.16 -1.17 -0.30
C THR A 18 0.96 0.07 -0.68
N VAL A 19 2.18 0.21 -0.17
CA VAL A 19 3.09 1.31 -0.55
C VAL A 19 3.42 1.25 -2.04
N ILE A 20 3.75 0.07 -2.56
CA ILE A 20 4.00 -0.14 -3.98
C ILE A 20 2.74 0.12 -4.81
N LEU A 21 1.58 -0.35 -4.36
CA LEU A 21 0.29 -0.13 -5.02
C LEU A 21 0.01 1.36 -5.21
N MET A 22 0.12 2.16 -4.15
CA MET A 22 -0.18 3.60 -4.23
C MET A 22 0.87 4.42 -4.97
N SER A 23 2.09 3.89 -5.14
CA SER A 23 3.18 4.51 -5.91
C SER A 23 2.97 4.44 -7.44
N GLY A 24 1.92 3.76 -7.90
CA GLY A 24 1.49 3.81 -9.30
C GLY A 24 1.14 5.23 -9.73
N THR A 25 1.20 5.51 -11.03
CA THR A 25 0.81 6.82 -11.56
C THR A 25 -0.65 7.12 -11.17
N LYS A 26 -0.91 8.30 -10.60
CA LYS A 26 -2.27 8.72 -10.23
C LYS A 26 -3.24 8.60 -11.42
N GLY A 27 -4.42 8.05 -11.17
CA GLY A 27 -5.38 7.64 -12.20
C GLY A 27 -5.12 6.25 -12.80
N LYS A 28 -4.07 5.53 -12.36
CA LYS A 28 -3.69 4.19 -12.84
C LYS A 28 -3.45 3.18 -11.70
N ARG A 29 -4.00 3.44 -10.52
CA ARG A 29 -3.91 2.56 -9.35
C ARG A 29 -5.23 1.84 -9.17
N PHE A 30 -5.23 0.52 -9.16
CA PHE A 30 -6.46 -0.27 -9.27
C PHE A 30 -6.53 -1.39 -8.23
N ALA A 31 -7.74 -1.87 -7.95
CA ALA A 31 -7.98 -3.11 -7.23
C ALA A 31 -9.15 -3.91 -7.83
N LEU A 32 -9.19 -5.21 -7.61
CA LEU A 32 -10.39 -6.03 -7.88
C LEU A 32 -11.40 -5.92 -6.73
N PRO A 33 -12.71 -6.19 -6.95
CA PRO A 33 -13.78 -5.88 -5.99
C PRO A 33 -13.67 -6.60 -4.64
N ASN A 34 -13.06 -7.78 -4.61
CA ASN A 34 -12.88 -8.56 -3.39
C ASN A 34 -11.47 -8.42 -2.80
N SER A 35 -10.67 -7.47 -3.29
CA SER A 35 -9.32 -7.26 -2.77
C SER A 35 -9.37 -6.63 -1.38
N ARG A 36 -8.32 -6.86 -0.59
CA ARG A 36 -8.10 -6.16 0.68
C ARG A 36 -6.84 -5.32 0.61
N ILE A 37 -6.94 -4.10 1.11
CA ILE A 37 -5.80 -3.21 1.28
C ILE A 37 -5.51 -3.14 2.77
N HIS A 38 -4.25 -3.30 3.15
CA HIS A 38 -3.84 -3.32 4.54
C HIS A 38 -2.64 -2.40 4.77
N LEU A 39 -2.77 -1.56 5.78
CA LEU A 39 -1.73 -0.69 6.31
C LEU A 39 -1.40 -1.11 7.74
N HIS A 40 -0.12 -1.11 8.06
CA HIS A 40 0.38 -1.20 9.42
C HIS A 40 1.80 -0.63 9.48
N GLN A 41 2.23 -0.24 10.66
CA GLN A 41 3.57 0.27 10.91
C GLN A 41 4.63 -0.79 10.61
N PRO A 42 5.87 -0.41 10.24
CA PRO A 42 6.96 -1.36 10.06
C PRO A 42 7.19 -2.16 11.36
N LEU A 43 7.44 -3.46 11.20
CA LEU A 43 7.62 -4.38 12.32
C LEU A 43 9.06 -4.88 12.36
N ILE A 44 9.58 -5.06 13.57
CA ILE A 44 10.75 -5.91 13.80
C ILE A 44 10.24 -7.35 13.77
N GLY A 45 10.58 -8.10 12.72
CA GLY A 45 10.14 -9.49 12.55
C GLY A 45 10.84 -10.48 13.48
N GLY A 46 10.31 -11.71 13.53
CA GLY A 46 10.96 -12.85 14.18
C GLY A 46 10.95 -12.79 15.72
N ARG A 47 12.12 -12.95 16.35
CA ARG A 47 12.29 -12.98 17.82
C ARG A 47 12.46 -11.60 18.45
N GLY A 48 12.21 -10.53 17.69
CA GLY A 48 12.50 -9.16 18.13
C GLY A 48 13.99 -8.81 18.03
N LEU A 49 14.35 -7.68 18.61
CA LEU A 49 15.70 -7.14 18.58
C LEU A 49 16.52 -7.69 19.77
N SER A 50 17.76 -8.10 19.52
CA SER A 50 18.67 -8.59 20.56
C SER A 50 20.12 -8.27 20.17
N GLY A 51 21.00 -8.00 21.13
CA GLY A 51 22.38 -7.60 20.85
C GLY A 51 22.95 -6.69 21.94
N GLN A 52 24.09 -6.06 21.66
CA GLN A 52 24.68 -5.07 22.54
C GLN A 52 23.81 -3.81 22.59
N ALA A 53 23.92 -3.03 23.67
CA ALA A 53 23.12 -1.80 23.85
C ALA A 53 23.21 -0.85 22.65
N SER A 54 24.41 -0.67 22.07
CA SER A 54 24.62 0.18 20.90
C SER A 54 23.89 -0.33 19.66
N ASP A 55 23.88 -1.64 19.42
CA ASP A 55 23.16 -2.24 18.28
C ASP A 55 21.65 -2.07 18.46
N LEU A 56 21.15 -2.27 19.69
CA LEU A 56 19.75 -2.06 20.02
C LEU A 56 19.32 -0.61 19.73
N GLU A 57 20.14 0.35 20.15
CA GLU A 57 19.88 1.78 19.91
C GLU A 57 19.88 2.13 18.42
N ILE A 58 20.86 1.66 17.64
CA ILE A 58 20.94 1.91 16.20
C ILE A 58 19.69 1.41 15.48
N HIS A 59 19.28 0.17 15.75
CA HIS A 59 18.12 -0.42 15.09
C HIS A 59 16.79 0.19 15.56
N ALA A 60 16.67 0.56 16.84
CA ALA A 60 15.50 1.26 17.34
C ALA A 60 15.34 2.66 16.70
N ASN A 61 16.44 3.40 16.54
CA ASN A 61 16.41 4.69 15.86
C ASN A 61 16.04 4.54 14.37
N GLU A 62 16.55 3.51 13.71
CA GLU A 62 16.25 3.25 12.31
C GLU A 62 14.79 2.87 12.07
N ILE A 63 14.19 1.97 12.87
CA ILE A 63 12.79 1.59 12.69
C ILE A 63 11.85 2.79 12.93
N ILE A 64 12.19 3.68 13.87
CA ILE A 64 11.45 4.92 14.12
C ILE A 64 11.55 5.87 12.93
N ARG A 65 12.76 6.03 12.36
CA ARG A 65 12.97 6.83 11.15
C ARG A 65 12.16 6.30 9.98
N VAL A 66 12.23 5.00 9.71
CA VAL A 66 11.48 4.33 8.65
C VAL A 66 9.97 4.46 8.85
N LYS A 67 9.47 4.32 10.08
CA LYS A 67 8.04 4.54 10.40
C LYS A 67 7.60 5.94 9.97
N LYS A 68 8.36 6.98 10.34
CA LYS A 68 8.04 8.37 9.99
C LYS A 68 8.08 8.60 8.47
N GLU A 69 9.10 8.08 7.79
CA GLU A 69 9.24 8.21 6.33
C GLU A 69 8.10 7.52 5.57
N LEU A 70 7.70 6.31 6.00
CA LEU A 70 6.57 5.59 5.40
C LEU A 70 5.26 6.34 5.61
N ASN A 71 5.01 6.86 6.82
CA ASN A 71 3.79 7.62 7.10
C ASN A 71 3.73 8.90 6.27
N GLN A 72 4.86 9.61 6.09
CA GLN A 72 4.91 10.77 5.21
C GLN A 72 4.64 10.38 3.76
N LEU A 73 5.24 9.30 3.27
CA LEU A 73 5.04 8.83 1.89
C LEU A 73 3.57 8.45 1.64
N ILE A 74 2.94 7.76 2.59
CA ILE A 74 1.51 7.43 2.54
C ILE A 74 0.68 8.71 2.52
N ALA A 75 0.95 9.68 3.40
CA ALA A 75 0.25 10.97 3.41
C ALA A 75 0.36 11.69 2.06
N ASP A 76 1.56 11.76 1.48
CA ASP A 76 1.81 12.43 0.21
C ASP A 76 1.07 11.78 -0.97
N HIS A 77 1.04 10.45 -1.04
CA HIS A 77 0.38 9.72 -2.13
C HIS A 77 -1.15 9.66 -2.01
N THR A 78 -1.66 9.70 -0.78
CA THR A 78 -3.09 9.58 -0.49
C THR A 78 -3.79 10.93 -0.38
N GLY A 79 -3.05 11.99 -0.02
CA GLY A 79 -3.60 13.30 0.32
C GLY A 79 -4.21 13.36 1.72
N GLN A 80 -4.06 12.32 2.54
CA GLN A 80 -4.50 12.32 3.93
C GLN A 80 -3.55 13.16 4.81
N PRO A 81 -4.04 13.78 5.89
CA PRO A 81 -3.17 14.39 6.90
C PRO A 81 -2.21 13.37 7.51
N PHE A 82 -0.97 13.78 7.80
CA PHE A 82 0.05 12.91 8.39
C PHE A 82 -0.43 12.27 9.70
N GLU A 83 -1.09 13.04 10.56
CA GLU A 83 -1.57 12.58 11.88
C GLU A 83 -2.64 11.49 11.74
N LYS A 84 -3.45 11.56 10.68
CA LYS A 84 -4.45 10.53 10.37
C LYS A 84 -3.75 9.25 9.93
N VAL A 85 -2.79 9.35 9.01
CA VAL A 85 -2.00 8.19 8.56
C VAL A 85 -1.24 7.54 9.71
N GLU A 86 -0.63 8.34 10.59
CA GLU A 86 0.08 7.83 11.76
C GLU A 86 -0.84 7.04 12.68
N LYS A 87 -2.04 7.56 12.96
CA LYS A 87 -3.05 6.87 13.76
C LYS A 87 -3.54 5.59 13.09
N ASP A 88 -3.90 5.67 11.82
CA ASP A 88 -4.51 4.57 11.08
C ASP A 88 -3.49 3.43 10.86
N SER A 89 -2.20 3.74 10.66
CA SER A 89 -1.15 2.72 10.50
C SER A 89 -0.56 2.17 11.81
N ASP A 90 -0.89 2.74 12.98
CA ASP A 90 -0.30 2.25 14.25
C ASP A 90 -0.76 0.83 14.62
N ARG A 91 -1.91 0.42 14.12
CA ARG A 91 -2.42 -0.96 14.21
C ARG A 91 -2.78 -1.46 12.83
N ASP A 92 -3.15 -2.73 12.78
CA ASP A 92 -3.68 -3.31 11.54
C ASP A 92 -4.92 -2.54 11.10
N PHE A 93 -4.83 -1.95 9.91
CA PHE A 93 -5.90 -1.18 9.32
C PHE A 93 -6.23 -1.73 7.95
N TYR A 94 -7.44 -2.27 7.84
CA TYR A 94 -7.94 -2.94 6.65
C TYR A 94 -8.98 -2.09 5.96
N LEU A 95 -8.89 -2.06 4.63
CA LEU A 95 -9.79 -1.32 3.76
C LEU A 95 -10.34 -2.27 2.69
N SER A 96 -11.62 -2.11 2.40
CA SER A 96 -12.21 -2.55 1.13
C SER A 96 -11.62 -1.73 -0.04
N PRO A 97 -11.81 -2.17 -1.29
CA PRO A 97 -11.39 -1.39 -2.45
C PRO A 97 -12.04 0.00 -2.48
N GLU A 98 -13.31 0.11 -2.12
CA GLU A 98 -14.05 1.38 -2.06
C GLU A 98 -13.47 2.30 -0.98
N GLU A 99 -13.25 1.77 0.23
CA GLU A 99 -12.61 2.52 1.31
C GLU A 99 -11.18 2.94 0.92
N ALA A 100 -10.46 2.12 0.15
CA ALA A 100 -9.13 2.45 -0.37
C ALA A 100 -9.15 3.56 -1.43
N ILE A 101 -10.24 3.72 -2.18
CA ILE A 101 -10.46 4.88 -3.07
C ILE A 101 -10.68 6.13 -2.22
N GLU A 102 -11.58 6.07 -1.24
CA GLU A 102 -11.86 7.20 -0.34
C GLU A 102 -10.63 7.63 0.45
N TYR A 103 -9.79 6.66 0.84
CA TYR A 103 -8.53 6.92 1.51
C TYR A 103 -7.49 7.54 0.55
N GLY A 104 -7.59 7.30 -0.76
CA GLY A 104 -6.69 7.82 -1.79
C GLY A 104 -5.55 6.88 -2.19
N ILE A 105 -5.61 5.60 -1.80
CA ILE A 105 -4.60 4.57 -2.08
C ILE A 105 -4.70 4.08 -3.53
N ILE A 106 -5.92 3.86 -4.00
CA ILE A 106 -6.23 3.46 -5.37
C ILE A 106 -7.18 4.46 -6.03
N ASP A 107 -7.29 4.41 -7.35
CA ASP A 107 -8.13 5.32 -8.14
C ASP A 107 -9.44 4.67 -8.58
N ALA A 108 -9.48 3.36 -8.81
CA ALA A 108 -10.70 2.66 -9.22
C ALA A 108 -10.71 1.16 -8.89
N VAL A 109 -11.93 0.61 -8.77
CA VAL A 109 -12.19 -0.83 -8.72
C VAL A 109 -12.49 -1.34 -10.12
N ILE A 110 -11.78 -2.37 -10.57
CA ILE A 110 -12.04 -3.00 -11.88
C ILE A 110 -13.09 -4.09 -11.71
N THR A 111 -14.29 -3.87 -12.24
CA THR A 111 -15.40 -4.83 -12.22
C THR A 111 -15.60 -5.56 -13.55
N GLN A 112 -15.08 -5.01 -14.64
CA GLN A 112 -15.11 -5.63 -15.97
C GLN A 112 -13.76 -5.43 -16.64
N THR A 113 -13.06 -6.52 -16.94
CA THR A 113 -12.02 -6.48 -17.96
C THR A 113 -12.74 -6.35 -19.30
N PRO A 114 -12.37 -5.43 -20.20
CA PRO A 114 -12.80 -5.52 -21.59
C PRO A 114 -12.34 -6.90 -22.08
N VAL A 115 -13.26 -7.84 -22.17
CA VAL A 115 -13.02 -9.02 -23.00
C VAL A 115 -12.78 -8.45 -24.39
N PRO A 116 -11.65 -8.71 -25.04
CA PRO A 116 -11.53 -8.39 -26.45
C PRO A 116 -12.64 -9.16 -27.16
N VAL A 117 -13.72 -8.48 -27.52
CA VAL A 117 -14.73 -9.00 -28.44
C VAL A 117 -14.00 -9.12 -29.78
N GLY A 118 -13.39 -10.28 -30.03
CA GLY A 118 -12.52 -10.47 -31.19
C GLY A 118 -11.57 -11.67 -31.17
N ALA A 119 -11.52 -12.50 -30.12
CA ALA A 119 -10.87 -13.80 -30.20
C ALA A 119 -11.80 -14.84 -30.85
N GLY A 120 -11.92 -14.74 -32.18
CA GLY A 120 -12.26 -15.82 -33.12
C GLY A 120 -13.44 -16.74 -32.79
N THR A 121 -14.60 -16.46 -33.40
CA THR A 121 -15.39 -17.56 -33.96
C THR A 121 -14.59 -18.14 -35.13
N ALA A 122 -13.90 -19.26 -34.90
CA ALA A 122 -13.30 -20.05 -35.96
C ALA A 122 -13.80 -21.49 -35.84
N SER A 123 -14.52 -21.90 -36.89
CA SER A 123 -15.08 -23.23 -37.23
C SER A 123 -16.23 -23.76 -36.38
#